data_AF-A0A8S3QIR2-F1
#
_entry.id   AF-A0A8S3QIR2-F1
#
_cell.length_a   1.000
_cell.length_b   1.000
_cell.length_c   1.000
_cell.angle_alpha   90.00
_cell.angle_beta   90.00
_cell.angle_gamma   90.00
#
_symmetry.space_group_name_H-M   'P 1'
#
loop_
_entity.id
_entity.type
_entity.pdbx_description
1 polymer ?
#
loop_
_entity_poly.entity_id
_entity_poly.type
_entity_poly.pdbx_seq_one_letter_code
_entity_poly.pdbx_strand_id
1 'polypeptide(L)'
;MVTNLNFVVATGKEVKYVKNVLMLPWIPQNDLLGHSKTKLFITHGGKSSVFEALHHGIPMIVFPIGVDQPANAAVITSKHYGITMDFYHFTIQDLVENIRNIAFNDQFKSNIMRASAIFHSRPQTPSERAAYWINLVTKYGNEHFRHSSLDMPWYSFYLIDIIITFITIGFSSLMCLQWICCRAKRKHKQE
;
A
#
# COMPACT_ATOMS: atom_id res chain seq x y z
N MET A 1 29.23 -9.84 18.40
CA MET A 1 29.06 -8.36 18.46
C MET A 1 29.35 -7.83 17.05
N VAL A 2 28.33 -7.50 16.25
CA VAL A 2 28.54 -7.09 14.84
C VAL A 2 28.93 -5.61 14.83
N THR A 3 30.19 -5.30 14.53
CA THR A 3 30.76 -3.95 14.64
C THR A 3 30.85 -3.18 13.32
N ASN A 4 30.38 -3.73 12.20
CA ASN A 4 30.51 -3.11 10.86
C ASN A 4 29.16 -2.93 10.14
N LEU A 5 28.17 -2.31 10.79
CA LEU A 5 26.97 -1.80 10.11
C LEU A 5 27.23 -0.35 9.69
N ASN A 6 27.30 -0.11 8.38
CA ASN A 6 27.41 1.24 7.81
C ASN A 6 26.01 1.69 7.38
N PHE A 7 25.53 2.80 7.92
CA PHE A 7 24.26 3.40 7.55
C PHE A 7 24.47 4.46 6.48
N VAL A 8 23.54 4.56 5.55
CA VAL A 8 23.50 5.62 4.54
C VAL A 8 22.16 6.32 4.68
N VAL A 9 22.17 7.64 4.91
CA VAL A 9 20.98 8.42 5.25
C VAL A 9 20.92 9.68 4.41
N ALA A 10 19.78 9.90 3.75
CA ALA A 10 19.48 11.16 3.06
C ALA A 10 18.92 12.17 4.06
N THR A 11 19.59 13.29 4.25
CA THR A 11 19.23 14.29 5.27
C THR A 11 18.63 15.57 4.68
N GLY A 12 18.70 15.77 3.36
CA GLY A 12 18.25 16.99 2.67
C GLY A 12 19.15 18.22 2.90
N LYS A 13 20.15 18.11 3.78
CA LYS A 13 21.14 19.14 4.11
C LYS A 13 22.45 18.49 4.56
N GLU A 14 23.56 19.21 4.49
CA GLU A 14 24.80 18.73 5.11
C GLU A 14 24.66 18.60 6.63
N VAL A 15 25.20 17.51 7.16
CA VAL A 15 25.18 17.19 8.59
C VAL A 15 26.58 16.77 9.02
N LYS A 16 26.93 17.06 10.28
CA LYS A 16 28.21 16.69 10.88
C LYS A 16 28.46 15.19 10.78
N TYR A 17 29.68 14.81 10.43
CA TYR A 17 30.13 13.42 10.33
C TYR A 17 29.86 12.62 11.61
N VAL A 18 29.27 11.44 11.45
CA VAL A 18 29.07 10.43 12.50
C VAL A 18 29.76 9.15 12.06
N LYS A 19 30.55 8.54 12.94
CA LYS A 19 31.26 7.29 12.65
C LYS A 19 30.25 6.20 12.24
N ASN A 20 30.50 5.50 11.13
CA ASN A 20 29.65 4.45 10.54
C ASN A 20 28.30 4.93 9.97
N VAL A 21 28.11 6.24 9.78
CA VAL A 21 26.94 6.80 9.11
C VAL A 21 27.39 7.77 8.02
N LEU A 22 27.08 7.45 6.77
CA LEU A 22 27.22 8.36 5.65
C LEU A 22 25.92 9.17 5.52
N MET A 23 25.99 10.45 5.87
CA MET A 23 24.88 11.39 5.70
C MET A 23 25.16 12.31 4.52
N LEU A 24 24.23 12.36 3.57
CA LEU A 24 24.33 13.19 2.37
C LEU A 24 23.03 13.95 2.15
N PRO A 25 23.07 15.17 1.60
CA PRO A 25 21.85 15.91 1.27
C PRO A 25 21.00 15.16 0.23
N TRP A 26 21.63 14.44 -0.68
CA TRP A 26 20.99 13.63 -1.71
C TRP A 26 21.79 12.35 -1.97
N ILE A 27 21.10 11.26 -2.30
CA ILE A 27 21.68 9.93 -2.57
C ILE A 27 21.05 9.37 -3.84
N PRO A 28 21.82 8.71 -4.73
CA PRO A 28 21.28 7.91 -5.82
C PRO A 28 20.65 6.62 -5.26
N GLN A 29 19.43 6.75 -4.70
CA GLN A 29 18.77 5.70 -3.92
C GLN A 29 18.64 4.39 -4.69
N ASN A 30 18.19 4.43 -5.94
CA ASN A 30 18.00 3.23 -6.76
C ASN A 30 19.33 2.48 -6.99
N ASP A 31 20.42 3.20 -7.25
CA ASP A 31 21.75 2.58 -7.45
C ASP A 31 22.27 1.99 -6.13
N LEU A 32 22.04 2.68 -5.02
CA LEU A 32 22.39 2.17 -3.69
C LEU A 32 21.60 0.90 -3.36
N LEU A 33 20.30 0.84 -3.67
CA LEU A 33 19.50 -0.37 -3.48
C LEU A 33 19.98 -1.52 -4.37
N GLY A 34 20.47 -1.23 -5.58
CA GLY A 34 21.08 -2.22 -6.47
C GLY A 34 22.49 -2.66 -6.06
N HIS A 35 23.11 -2.02 -5.07
CA HIS A 35 24.45 -2.36 -4.63
C HIS A 35 24.46 -3.68 -3.83
N SER A 36 25.41 -4.57 -4.11
CA SER A 36 25.48 -5.94 -3.53
C SER A 36 25.62 -6.00 -2.00
N LYS A 37 26.08 -4.91 -1.38
CA LYS A 37 26.21 -4.79 0.09
C LYS A 37 24.95 -4.25 0.79
N THR A 38 23.92 -3.84 0.05
CA THR A 38 22.68 -3.33 0.62
C THR A 38 21.86 -4.49 1.16
N LYS A 39 21.58 -4.46 2.47
CA LYS A 39 20.91 -5.56 3.17
C LYS A 39 19.47 -5.25 3.57
N LEU A 40 19.18 -3.97 3.82
CA LEU A 40 17.92 -3.54 4.40
C LEU A 40 17.64 -2.11 3.94
N PHE A 41 16.37 -1.82 3.67
CA PHE A 41 15.89 -0.48 3.40
C PHE A 41 14.85 -0.06 4.44
N ILE A 42 15.08 1.07 5.11
CA ILE A 42 14.11 1.64 6.04
C ILE A 42 13.36 2.74 5.30
N THR A 43 12.04 2.62 5.19
CA THR A 43 11.21 3.49 4.35
C THR A 43 9.85 3.75 4.98
N HIS A 44 9.15 4.79 4.53
CA HIS A 44 7.77 5.05 4.95
C HIS A 44 6.75 4.17 4.20
N GLY A 45 7.17 3.38 3.20
CA GLY A 45 6.28 2.48 2.46
C GLY A 45 5.52 3.14 1.32
N GLY A 46 5.99 4.30 0.82
CA GLY A 46 5.47 4.89 -0.41
C GLY A 46 5.70 3.97 -1.60
N LYS A 47 4.74 3.93 -2.52
CA LYS A 47 4.69 2.93 -3.60
C LYS A 47 5.97 2.85 -4.43
N SER A 48 6.59 3.98 -4.79
CA SER A 48 7.86 4.01 -5.52
C SER A 48 8.99 3.33 -4.76
N SER A 49 9.18 3.67 -3.48
CA SER A 49 10.18 3.06 -2.60
C SER A 49 10.00 1.54 -2.49
N VAL A 50 8.76 1.09 -2.38
CA VAL A 50 8.43 -0.34 -2.33
C VAL A 50 8.78 -1.04 -3.64
N PHE A 51 8.52 -0.41 -4.78
CA PHE A 51 8.88 -0.97 -6.09
C PHE A 51 10.39 -1.00 -6.32
N GLU A 52 11.14 0.01 -5.90
CA GLU A 52 12.61 0.00 -5.99
C GLU A 52 13.21 -1.11 -5.11
N ALA A 53 12.71 -1.27 -3.89
CA ALA A 53 13.11 -2.36 -3.00
C ALA A 53 12.78 -3.73 -3.58
N LEU A 54 11.57 -3.90 -4.13
CA LEU A 54 11.15 -5.13 -4.82
C LEU A 54 12.02 -5.41 -6.05
N HIS A 55 12.31 -4.39 -6.85
CA HIS A 55 13.13 -4.52 -8.05
C HIS A 55 14.51 -5.09 -7.72
N HIS A 56 15.15 -4.60 -6.66
CA HIS A 56 16.49 -5.05 -6.21
C HIS A 56 16.45 -6.20 -5.19
N GLY A 57 15.26 -6.65 -4.80
CA GLY A 57 15.08 -7.70 -3.80
C GLY A 57 15.67 -7.32 -2.43
N ILE A 58 15.47 -6.10 -1.97
CA ILE A 58 15.97 -5.60 -0.68
C ILE A 58 14.85 -5.61 0.36
N PRO A 59 14.98 -6.40 1.45
CA PRO A 59 14.02 -6.40 2.55
C PRO A 59 13.81 -5.01 3.16
N MET A 60 12.64 -4.79 3.76
CA MET A 60 12.24 -3.47 4.26
C MET A 60 11.86 -3.44 5.74
N ILE A 61 12.16 -2.33 6.42
CA ILE A 61 11.41 -1.88 7.60
C ILE A 61 10.54 -0.72 7.16
N VAL A 62 9.25 -0.81 7.44
CA VAL A 62 8.26 0.16 6.94
C VAL A 62 7.65 0.94 8.10
N PHE A 63 7.74 2.26 8.03
CA PHE A 63 7.11 3.21 8.95
C PHE A 63 5.97 3.96 8.25
N PRO A 64 4.78 3.37 8.12
CA PRO A 64 3.68 4.02 7.42
C PRO A 64 3.20 5.25 8.20
N ILE A 65 3.02 6.36 7.48
CA ILE A 65 2.55 7.64 8.03
C ILE A 65 1.12 7.92 7.55
N GLY A 66 0.80 7.63 6.28
CA GLY A 66 -0.57 7.85 5.76
C GLY A 66 -0.77 7.52 4.28
N VAL A 67 -1.92 7.93 3.75
CA VAL A 67 -2.35 7.73 2.35
C VAL A 67 -2.41 6.23 2.00
N ASP A 68 -1.54 5.75 1.13
CA ASP A 68 -1.46 4.37 0.65
C ASP A 68 -0.48 3.52 1.45
N GLN A 69 0.35 4.15 2.29
CA GLN A 69 1.47 3.52 2.99
C GLN A 69 1.04 2.40 3.93
N PRO A 70 -0.05 2.52 4.74
CA PRO A 70 -0.49 1.42 5.60
C PRO A 70 -0.89 0.17 4.81
N ALA A 71 -1.55 0.35 3.66
CA ALA A 71 -1.93 -0.76 2.80
C ALA A 71 -0.70 -1.43 2.17
N ASN A 72 0.26 -0.64 1.69
CA ASN A 72 1.53 -1.17 1.17
C ASN A 72 2.30 -1.93 2.26
N ALA A 73 2.36 -1.39 3.48
CA ALA A 73 3.03 -2.00 4.64
C ALA A 73 2.38 -3.35 5.03
N ALA A 74 1.04 -3.44 4.99
CA ALA A 74 0.32 -4.68 5.23
C ALA A 74 0.66 -5.76 4.18
N VAL A 75 0.80 -5.39 2.91
CA VAL A 75 1.24 -6.32 1.85
C VAL A 75 2.68 -6.79 2.10
N ILE A 76 3.60 -5.88 2.43
CA ILE A 76 5.01 -6.19 2.70
C ILE A 76 5.14 -7.19 3.85
N THR A 77 4.42 -6.94 4.95
CA THR A 77 4.44 -7.81 6.13
C THR A 77 3.80 -9.17 5.85
N SER A 78 2.61 -9.21 5.24
CA SER A 78 1.92 -10.47 4.93
C SER A 78 2.71 -11.37 3.98
N LYS A 79 3.50 -10.78 3.07
CA LYS A 79 4.38 -11.50 2.15
C LYS A 79 5.78 -11.78 2.71
N HIS A 80 6.07 -11.37 3.95
CA HIS A 80 7.37 -11.52 4.59
C HIS A 80 8.52 -10.90 3.76
N TYR A 81 8.25 -9.75 3.14
CA TYR A 81 9.27 -8.93 2.47
C TYR A 81 9.91 -7.93 3.44
N GLY A 82 9.34 -7.78 4.63
CA GLY A 82 9.77 -6.82 5.63
C GLY A 82 8.87 -6.83 6.86
N ILE A 83 9.09 -5.87 7.74
CA ILE A 83 8.30 -5.66 8.96
C ILE A 83 7.76 -4.23 8.96
N THR A 84 6.51 -4.06 9.38
CA THR A 84 5.91 -2.76 9.67
C THR A 84 6.16 -2.37 11.13
N MET A 85 6.60 -1.14 11.36
CA MET A 85 6.74 -0.53 12.69
C MET A 85 5.83 0.69 12.81
N ASP A 86 5.29 0.92 14.00
CA ASP A 86 4.53 2.14 14.30
C ASP A 86 5.50 3.32 14.45
N PHE A 87 5.35 4.33 13.59
CA PHE A 87 6.19 5.53 13.62
C PHE A 87 6.00 6.36 14.89
N TYR A 88 4.81 6.33 15.48
CA TYR A 88 4.48 7.10 16.69
C TYR A 88 4.82 6.34 17.97
N HIS A 89 4.84 5.01 17.93
CA HIS A 89 5.03 4.15 19.10
C HIS A 89 6.07 3.05 18.84
N PHE A 90 7.35 3.41 18.83
CA PHE A 90 8.46 2.45 18.83
C PHE A 90 9.57 2.87 19.78
N THR A 91 10.33 1.91 20.28
CA THR A 91 11.55 2.16 21.06
C THR A 91 12.79 1.96 20.20
N ILE A 92 13.92 2.53 20.65
CA ILE A 92 15.22 2.32 20.00
C ILE A 92 15.57 0.83 19.98
N GLN A 93 15.23 0.12 21.05
CA GLN A 93 15.44 -1.32 21.20
C GLN A 93 14.68 -2.09 20.11
N ASP A 94 13.39 -1.77 19.90
CA ASP A 94 12.57 -2.39 18.84
C ASP A 94 13.19 -2.19 17.46
N LEU A 95 13.65 -0.97 17.16
CA LEU A 95 14.26 -0.67 15.87
C LEU A 95 15.56 -1.47 15.67
N VAL A 96 16.43 -1.49 16.67
CA VAL A 96 17.71 -2.21 16.60
C VAL A 96 17.49 -3.72 16.47
N GLU A 97 16.52 -4.27 17.19
CA GLU A 97 16.15 -5.69 17.11
C GLU A 97 15.59 -6.03 15.73
N ASN A 98 14.67 -5.23 15.20
CA ASN A 98 14.11 -5.45 13.86
C ASN A 98 15.16 -5.32 12.76
N ILE A 99 16.10 -4.36 12.87
CA ILE A 99 17.23 -4.25 11.94
C ILE A 99 18.06 -5.52 11.96
N ARG A 100 18.39 -6.04 13.14
CA ARG A 100 19.17 -7.29 13.26
C ARG A 100 18.40 -8.48 12.72
N ASN A 101 17.12 -8.60 13.06
CA ASN A 101 16.28 -9.68 12.56
C ASN A 101 16.28 -9.69 11.03
N ILE A 102 15.91 -8.59 10.37
CA ILE A 102 15.81 -8.58 8.90
C ILE A 102 17.17 -8.68 8.21
N ALA A 103 18.21 -8.01 8.73
CA ALA A 103 19.52 -7.99 8.07
C ALA A 103 20.28 -9.33 8.15
N PHE A 104 19.89 -10.22 9.08
CA PHE A 104 20.55 -11.51 9.31
C PHE A 104 19.61 -12.73 9.17
N ASN A 105 18.32 -12.52 8.92
CA ASN A 105 17.37 -13.59 8.65
C ASN A 105 17.17 -13.74 7.14
N ASP A 106 17.69 -14.84 6.59
CA ASP A 106 17.66 -15.13 5.16
C ASP A 106 16.23 -15.31 4.61
N GLN A 107 15.23 -15.57 5.46
CA GLN A 107 13.85 -15.75 5.02
C GLN A 107 13.29 -14.49 4.35
N PHE A 108 13.52 -13.31 4.93
CA PHE A 108 13.06 -12.05 4.32
C PHE A 108 13.73 -11.82 2.98
N LYS A 109 15.06 -12.04 2.89
CA LYS A 109 15.83 -11.87 1.67
C LYS A 109 15.38 -12.86 0.60
N SER A 110 15.22 -14.13 0.93
CA SER A 110 14.78 -15.18 0.00
C SER A 110 13.40 -14.87 -0.57
N ASN A 111 12.44 -14.47 0.28
CA ASN A 111 11.08 -14.16 -0.14
C ASN A 111 11.02 -12.97 -1.11
N ILE A 112 11.72 -11.88 -0.77
CA ILE A 112 11.71 -10.70 -1.66
C ILE A 112 12.55 -10.92 -2.92
N MET A 113 13.63 -11.70 -2.87
CA MET A 113 14.40 -12.07 -4.07
C MET A 113 13.57 -12.92 -5.02
N ARG A 114 12.76 -13.85 -4.51
CA ARG A 114 11.79 -14.59 -5.31
C ARG A 114 10.76 -13.66 -5.94
N ALA A 115 10.24 -12.70 -5.18
CA ALA A 115 9.29 -11.71 -5.68
C ALA A 115 9.93 -10.79 -6.75
N SER A 116 11.19 -10.40 -6.57
CA SER A 116 12.00 -9.66 -7.55
C SER A 116 12.13 -10.45 -8.85
N ALA A 117 12.49 -11.73 -8.77
CA ALA A 117 12.59 -12.59 -9.95
C ALA A 117 11.26 -12.68 -10.73
N ILE A 118 10.13 -12.79 -10.03
CA ILE A 118 8.79 -12.77 -10.63
C ILE A 118 8.48 -11.39 -11.25
N PHE A 119 8.88 -10.30 -10.58
CA PHE A 119 8.69 -8.94 -11.10
C PHE A 119 9.47 -8.69 -12.40
N HIS A 120 10.66 -9.28 -12.51
CA HIS A 120 11.49 -9.23 -13.71
C HIS A 120 11.06 -10.21 -14.80
N SER A 121 10.35 -11.29 -14.49
CA SER A 121 9.89 -12.31 -15.45
C SER A 121 8.70 -11.87 -16.32
N ARG A 122 8.56 -10.57 -16.56
CA ARG A 122 7.50 -10.01 -17.42
C ARG A 122 7.84 -10.22 -18.90
N PRO A 123 6.82 -10.46 -19.76
CA PRO A 123 7.03 -10.78 -21.17
C PRO A 123 7.53 -9.59 -22.00
N GLN A 124 7.26 -8.36 -21.56
CA GLN A 124 7.68 -7.13 -22.22
C GLN A 124 8.47 -6.27 -21.24
N THR A 125 9.48 -5.56 -21.73
CA THR A 125 10.16 -4.52 -20.94
C THR A 125 9.20 -3.36 -20.64
N PRO A 126 9.48 -2.53 -19.60
CA PRO A 126 8.65 -1.37 -19.29
C PRO A 126 8.48 -0.41 -20.45
N SER A 127 9.57 -0.17 -21.19
CA SER A 127 9.61 0.73 -22.34
C SER A 127 8.77 0.18 -23.49
N GLU A 128 8.89 -1.11 -23.82
CA GLU A 128 8.06 -1.75 -24.85
C GLU A 128 6.58 -1.73 -24.48
N ARG A 129 6.25 -2.05 -23.22
CA ARG A 129 4.87 -2.01 -22.73
C ARG A 129 4.31 -0.60 -22.78
N ALA A 130 5.08 0.42 -22.40
CA ALA A 130 4.67 1.81 -22.49
C ALA A 130 4.43 2.23 -23.95
N ALA A 131 5.38 1.94 -24.84
CA ALA A 131 5.25 2.21 -26.27
C ALA A 131 4.02 1.53 -26.88
N TYR A 132 3.74 0.29 -26.50
CA TYR A 132 2.56 -0.45 -26.92
C TYR A 132 1.25 0.29 -26.56
N TRP A 133 1.09 0.68 -25.29
CA TRP A 133 -0.14 1.37 -24.85
C TRP A 133 -0.28 2.76 -25.47
N ILE A 134 0.83 3.50 -25.63
CA ILE A 134 0.83 4.79 -26.33
C ILE A 134 0.32 4.60 -27.77
N ASN A 135 0.92 3.67 -28.51
CA ASN A 135 0.54 3.41 -29.89
C ASN A 135 -0.93 2.96 -30.01
N LEU A 136 -1.41 2.15 -29.07
CA LEU A 136 -2.79 1.69 -29.06
C LEU A 136 -3.77 2.85 -28.89
N VAL A 137 -3.50 3.77 -27.96
CA VAL A 137 -4.34 4.96 -27.74
C VAL A 137 -4.25 5.92 -28.92
N THR A 138 -3.07 6.13 -29.50
CA THR A 138 -2.92 6.98 -30.70
C THR A 138 -3.68 6.40 -31.89
N LYS A 139 -3.76 5.06 -32.02
CA LYS A 139 -4.41 4.40 -33.16
C LYS A 139 -5.93 4.30 -33.02
N TYR A 140 -6.44 4.04 -31.82
CA TYR A 140 -7.85 3.70 -31.59
C TYR A 140 -8.58 4.65 -30.64
N GLY A 141 -7.91 5.70 -30.14
CA GLY A 141 -8.46 6.60 -29.12
C GLY A 141 -8.42 5.99 -27.71
N ASN A 142 -9.02 6.67 -26.74
CA ASN A 142 -9.02 6.28 -25.32
C ASN A 142 -10.39 5.82 -24.80
N GLU A 143 -11.44 5.81 -25.63
CA GLU A 143 -12.82 5.51 -25.21
C GLU A 143 -12.92 4.14 -24.52
N HIS A 144 -12.19 3.13 -25.03
CA HIS A 144 -12.18 1.78 -24.48
C HIS A 144 -11.40 1.62 -23.16
N PHE A 145 -10.60 2.61 -22.75
CA PHE A 145 -9.96 2.66 -21.42
C PHE A 145 -10.72 3.52 -20.41
N ARG A 146 -11.68 4.31 -20.89
CA ARG A 146 -12.43 5.23 -20.04
C ARG A 146 -13.50 4.44 -19.28
N HIS A 147 -13.36 4.38 -17.97
CA HIS A 147 -14.37 3.73 -17.12
C HIS A 147 -15.64 4.59 -17.07
N SER A 148 -16.82 3.98 -17.26
CA SER A 148 -18.12 4.68 -17.30
C SER A 148 -18.44 5.45 -16.02
N SER A 149 -17.79 5.13 -14.89
CA SER A 149 -17.97 5.89 -13.64
C SER A 149 -17.48 7.34 -13.72
N LEU A 150 -16.63 7.69 -14.70
CA LEU A 150 -16.11 9.06 -14.84
C LEU A 150 -17.15 10.03 -15.41
N ASP A 151 -18.12 9.51 -16.16
CA ASP A 151 -19.23 10.28 -16.75
C ASP A 151 -20.48 10.23 -15.88
N MET A 152 -20.42 9.50 -14.77
CA MET A 152 -21.55 9.28 -13.88
C MET A 152 -21.74 10.48 -12.94
N PRO A 153 -22.97 10.98 -12.75
CA PRO A 153 -23.26 11.95 -11.72
C PRO A 153 -22.88 11.44 -10.33
N TRP A 154 -22.42 12.33 -9.45
CA TRP A 154 -21.92 11.96 -8.12
C TRP A 154 -22.94 11.14 -7.30
N TYR A 155 -24.24 11.39 -7.44
CA TYR A 155 -25.28 10.67 -6.72
C TYR A 155 -25.42 9.20 -7.17
N SER A 156 -25.25 8.92 -8.45
CA SER A 156 -25.23 7.55 -8.98
C SER A 156 -23.92 6.86 -8.64
N PHE A 157 -22.80 7.59 -8.61
CA PHE A 157 -21.52 7.04 -8.17
C PHE A 157 -21.56 6.53 -6.72
N TYR A 158 -22.24 7.26 -5.83
CA TYR A 158 -22.44 6.88 -4.43
C TYR A 158 -23.71 6.02 -4.18
N LEU A 159 -24.41 5.58 -5.24
CA LEU A 159 -25.61 4.73 -5.18
C LEU A 159 -26.74 5.29 -4.27
N ILE A 160 -26.90 6.61 -4.25
CA ILE A 160 -27.85 7.30 -3.36
C ILE A 160 -29.29 6.91 -3.67
N ASP A 161 -29.62 6.73 -4.95
CA ASP A 161 -30.90 6.25 -5.44
C ASP A 161 -31.26 4.86 -4.88
N ILE A 162 -30.28 3.95 -4.82
CA ILE A 162 -30.45 2.61 -4.24
C ILE A 162 -30.67 2.72 -2.73
N ILE A 163 -29.88 3.54 -2.03
CA ILE A 163 -30.01 3.75 -0.59
C ILE A 163 -31.41 4.29 -0.24
N ILE A 164 -31.88 5.30 -0.98
CA ILE A 164 -33.22 5.87 -0.79
C ILE A 164 -34.30 4.81 -1.03
N THR A 165 -34.13 3.97 -2.05
CA THR A 165 -35.08 2.88 -2.35
C THR A 165 -35.16 1.87 -1.19
N PHE A 166 -34.04 1.47 -0.58
CA PHE A 166 -34.07 0.61 0.60
C PHE A 166 -34.72 1.28 1.82
N ILE A 167 -34.47 2.57 2.04
CA ILE A 167 -35.09 3.32 3.14
C ILE A 167 -36.61 3.40 2.98
N THR A 168 -37.11 3.69 1.77
CA THR A 168 -38.55 3.81 1.52
C THR A 168 -39.27 2.46 1.64
N ILE A 169 -38.66 1.37 1.18
CA ILE A 169 -39.18 0.00 1.38
C ILE A 169 -39.19 -0.37 2.87
N GLY A 170 -38.11 -0.08 3.59
CA GLY A 170 -38.04 -0.28 5.04
C GLY A 170 -39.13 0.48 5.79
N PHE A 171 -39.31 1.78 5.49
CA PHE A 171 -40.32 2.61 6.14
C PHE A 171 -41.76 2.17 5.81
N SER A 172 -42.04 1.84 4.55
CA SER A 172 -43.36 1.36 4.13
C SER A 172 -43.72 0.01 4.74
N SER A 173 -42.76 -0.93 4.84
CA SER A 173 -42.97 -2.21 5.53
C SER A 173 -43.26 -2.01 7.03
N LEU A 174 -42.54 -1.11 7.71
CA LEU A 174 -42.80 -0.77 9.11
C LEU A 174 -44.17 -0.13 9.31
N MET A 175 -44.56 0.81 8.45
CA MET A 175 -45.90 1.42 8.47
C MET A 175 -46.99 0.37 8.24
N CYS A 176 -46.77 -0.58 7.31
CA CYS A 176 -47.71 -1.67 7.03
C CYS A 176 -47.85 -2.61 8.24
N LEU A 177 -46.74 -3.01 8.88
CA LEU A 177 -46.74 -3.81 10.10
C LEU A 177 -47.45 -3.09 11.26
N GLN A 178 -47.18 -1.80 11.46
CA GLN A 178 -47.87 -1.00 12.47
C GLN A 178 -49.37 -0.94 12.20
N TRP A 179 -49.77 -0.74 10.94
CA TRP A 179 -51.18 -0.72 10.55
C TRP A 179 -51.87 -2.07 10.81
N ILE A 180 -51.24 -3.19 10.46
CA ILE A 180 -51.75 -4.55 10.73
C ILE A 180 -51.89 -4.78 12.24
N CYS A 181 -50.86 -4.45 13.03
CA CYS A 181 -50.87 -4.59 14.48
C CYS A 181 -51.95 -3.71 15.15
N CYS A 182 -52.11 -2.47 14.70
CA CYS A 182 -53.17 -1.58 15.18
C CYS A 182 -54.57 -2.10 14.82
N ARG A 183 -54.74 -2.70 13.64
CA ARG A 183 -56.00 -3.29 13.20
C ARG A 183 -56.34 -4.56 13.98
N ALA A 184 -55.34 -5.39 14.30
CA ALA A 184 -55.49 -6.57 15.16
C ALA A 184 -55.90 -6.18 16.59
N LYS A 185 -55.26 -5.16 17.19
CA LYS A 185 -55.64 -4.62 18.51
C LYS A 185 -57.05 -4.04 18.54
N ARG A 186 -57.53 -3.41 17.47
CA ARG A 186 -58.91 -2.91 17.38
C ARG A 186 -59.95 -4.02 17.34
N LYS A 187 -59.69 -5.12 16.61
CA LYS A 187 -60.60 -6.28 16.58
C LYS A 187 -60.73 -6.94 17.95
N HIS A 188 -59.62 -7.16 18.66
CA HIS A 188 -59.63 -7.77 20.00
C HIS A 188 -60.32 -6.90 21.07
N LYS A 189 -60.50 -5.59 20.85
CA LYS A 189 -61.23 -4.70 21.79
C LYS A 189 -62.74 -4.66 21.54
N GLN A 190 -63.22 -5.21 20.43
CA GLN A 190 -64.64 -5.25 20.05
C GLN A 190 -65.31 -6.61 20.32
N GLU A 191 -64.52 -7.62 20.68
CA GLU A 191 -64.97 -8.89 21.28
C GLU A 191 -64.90 -8.79 22.81
#